data_AF-A0A7S0NSL9-F1
#
_entry.id   AF-A0A7S0NSL9-F1
#
_cell.length_a   1.000
_cell.length_b   1.000
_cell.length_c   1.000
_cell.angle_alpha   90.00
_cell.angle_beta   90.00
_cell.angle_gamma   90.00
#
_symmetry.space_group_name_H-M   'P 1'
#
loop_
_entity.id
_entity.type
_entity.pdbx_description
1 polymer ?
#
loop_
_entity_poly.entity_id
_entity_poly.type
_entity_poly.pdbx_seq_one_letter_code
_entity_poly.pdbx_strand_id
1 'polypeptide(L)'
;MRHTHFGWDGRIDGVRYVQAALATPHERARRPASLAVGDFYPGTGSLAPICVFEASRGLPAPWRAAWSDHYARAPRAPSDTRPAPWVVEHVGGAACQHALAAQAARATRARAIPGLGPVWKPVQ
;
A
#
# COMPACT_ATOMS: atom_id res chain seq x y z
N MET A 1 -3.93 2.63 -12.37
CA MET A 1 -2.71 3.10 -11.69
C MET A 1 -1.57 2.11 -11.96
N ARG A 2 -0.49 2.49 -12.64
CA ARG A 2 0.74 1.67 -12.73
C ARG A 2 1.96 2.57 -12.88
N HIS A 3 2.81 2.55 -11.85
CA HIS A 3 4.12 3.21 -11.83
C HIS A 3 5.04 2.56 -10.77
N THR A 4 4.44 2.04 -9.69
CA THR A 4 5.17 1.63 -8.48
C THR A 4 5.75 0.21 -8.50
N HIS A 5 5.46 -0.60 -9.54
CA HIS A 5 5.98 -1.98 -9.68
C HIS A 5 5.79 -2.81 -8.38
N PHE A 6 4.60 -2.71 -7.78
CA PHE A 6 4.20 -3.48 -6.59
C PHE A 6 2.86 -4.19 -6.81
N GLY A 7 2.76 -5.40 -6.26
CA GLY A 7 1.51 -6.16 -6.17
C GLY A 7 0.63 -5.65 -5.03
N TRP A 8 -0.65 -5.46 -5.29
CA TRP A 8 -1.63 -5.04 -4.28
C TRP A 8 -3.00 -5.63 -4.58
N ASP A 9 -3.70 -6.08 -3.54
CA ASP A 9 -5.13 -6.33 -3.57
C ASP A 9 -5.70 -6.09 -2.17
N GLY A 10 -6.60 -5.12 -2.04
CA GLY A 10 -7.15 -4.71 -0.76
C GLY A 10 -8.37 -3.81 -0.90
N ARG A 11 -9.12 -3.64 0.19
CA ARG A 11 -10.30 -2.77 0.25
C ARG A 11 -10.03 -1.55 1.10
N ILE A 12 -10.46 -0.39 0.62
CA ILE A 12 -10.43 0.89 1.33
C ILE A 12 -11.83 1.49 1.14
N ASP A 13 -12.52 1.79 2.25
CA ASP A 13 -13.88 2.37 2.26
C ASP A 13 -14.88 1.64 1.35
N GLY A 14 -14.86 0.30 1.40
CA GLY A 14 -15.74 -0.57 0.61
C GLY A 14 -15.33 -0.75 -0.86
N VAL A 15 -14.37 0.03 -1.36
CA VAL A 15 -13.86 -0.07 -2.73
C VAL A 15 -12.64 -1.00 -2.77
N ARG A 16 -12.65 -1.98 -3.69
CA ARG A 16 -11.50 -2.88 -3.90
C ARG A 16 -10.53 -2.24 -4.90
N TYR A 17 -9.27 -2.13 -4.48
CA TYR A 17 -8.16 -1.71 -5.31
C TYR A 17 -7.31 -2.92 -5.64
N VAL A 18 -7.11 -3.19 -6.93
CA VAL A 18 -6.27 -4.28 -7.41
C VAL A 18 -5.15 -3.68 -8.27
N GLN A 19 -3.90 -4.05 -7.96
CA GLN A 19 -2.73 -3.75 -8.76
C GLN A 19 -1.96 -5.05 -9.00
N ALA A 20 -2.21 -5.67 -10.15
CA ALA A 20 -1.28 -6.65 -10.70
C ALA A 20 -0.02 -5.88 -11.12
N ALA A 21 1.17 -6.21 -10.66
CA ALA A 21 2.37 -5.50 -11.12
C ALA A 21 2.73 -5.91 -12.56
N LEU A 22 2.95 -4.94 -13.47
CA LEU A 22 3.79 -5.21 -14.64
C LEU A 22 5.22 -5.12 -14.15
N ALA A 23 6.00 -6.10 -14.60
CA ALA A 23 7.42 -6.13 -14.40
C ALA A 23 8.03 -6.87 -15.60
N THR A 24 9.22 -6.45 -15.96
CA THR A 24 10.05 -7.18 -16.90
C THR A 24 10.40 -8.57 -16.32
N PRO A 25 10.78 -9.56 -17.15
CA PRO A 25 11.20 -10.87 -16.66
C PRO A 25 12.31 -10.78 -15.60
N HIS A 26 13.26 -9.86 -15.80
CA HIS A 26 14.36 -9.61 -14.87
C HIS A 26 13.88 -9.10 -13.50
N GLU A 27 12.96 -8.13 -13.49
CA GLU A 27 12.37 -7.63 -12.24
C GLU A 27 11.55 -8.72 -11.53
N ARG A 28 10.81 -9.55 -12.28
CA ARG A 28 10.06 -10.69 -11.71
C ARG A 28 10.98 -11.71 -11.05
N ALA A 29 12.12 -12.00 -11.66
CA ALA A 29 13.12 -12.91 -11.08
C ALA A 29 13.76 -12.33 -9.82
N ARG A 30 14.03 -11.02 -9.78
CA ARG A 30 14.72 -10.37 -8.65
C ARG A 30 13.82 -9.99 -7.48
N ARG A 31 12.54 -9.69 -7.73
CA ARG A 31 11.62 -9.12 -6.73
C ARG A 31 10.27 -9.85 -6.66
N PRO A 32 10.23 -11.20 -6.59
CA PRO A 32 8.99 -11.96 -6.65
C PRO A 32 8.02 -11.55 -5.51
N ALA A 33 8.53 -11.38 -4.29
CA ALA A 33 7.70 -11.00 -3.14
C ALA A 33 7.00 -9.64 -3.33
N SER A 34 7.69 -8.64 -3.87
CA SER A 34 7.13 -7.29 -4.05
C SER A 34 6.13 -7.21 -5.21
N LEU A 35 6.22 -8.12 -6.18
CA LEU A 35 5.44 -8.11 -7.42
C LEU A 35 4.24 -9.06 -7.38
N ALA A 36 4.32 -10.09 -6.55
CA ALA A 36 3.35 -11.16 -6.55
C ALA A 36 2.01 -10.80 -5.92
N VAL A 37 0.95 -11.33 -6.55
CA VAL A 37 -0.44 -11.28 -6.07
C VAL A 37 -1.06 -12.65 -6.32
N GLY A 38 -1.78 -13.18 -5.32
CA GLY A 38 -2.41 -14.50 -5.40
C GLY A 38 -1.41 -15.64 -5.48
N ASP A 39 -1.72 -16.67 -6.27
CA ASP A 39 -0.93 -17.91 -6.33
C ASP A 39 0.47 -17.73 -6.95
N PHE A 40 0.74 -16.57 -7.55
CA PHE A 40 2.08 -16.14 -7.98
C PHE A 40 2.98 -15.73 -6.79
N TYR A 41 2.46 -15.73 -5.56
CA TYR A 41 3.27 -15.60 -4.34
C TYR A 41 4.28 -16.75 -4.28
N PRO A 42 5.55 -16.50 -3.89
CA PRO A 42 6.58 -17.54 -3.94
C PRO A 42 6.13 -18.79 -3.17
N GLY A 43 6.05 -19.91 -3.89
CA GLY A 43 5.72 -21.23 -3.35
C GLY A 43 4.49 -21.95 -3.94
N THR A 44 3.65 -21.33 -4.80
CA THR A 44 2.31 -21.89 -5.06
C THR A 44 1.80 -22.02 -6.51
N GLY A 45 2.47 -21.56 -7.58
CA GLY A 45 1.93 -21.87 -8.92
C GLY A 45 2.50 -21.12 -10.13
N SER A 46 1.97 -21.53 -11.30
CA SER A 46 2.21 -20.94 -12.63
C SER A 46 1.69 -19.49 -12.72
N LEU A 47 2.21 -18.71 -13.67
CA LEU A 47 1.73 -17.37 -14.00
C LEU A 47 0.27 -17.43 -14.49
N ALA A 48 -0.69 -17.24 -13.59
CA ALA A 48 -2.11 -17.19 -13.92
C ALA A 48 -2.63 -15.75 -13.87
N PRO A 49 -3.55 -15.37 -14.78
CA PRO A 49 -4.32 -14.13 -14.64
C PRO A 49 -5.11 -14.10 -13.34
N ILE A 50 -5.22 -12.91 -12.75
CA ILE A 50 -5.99 -12.70 -11.52
C ILE A 50 -7.47 -12.52 -11.88
N CYS A 51 -8.35 -13.32 -11.27
CA CYS A 51 -9.79 -13.11 -11.37
C CYS A 51 -10.19 -11.91 -10.51
N VAL A 52 -10.75 -10.87 -11.14
CA VAL A 52 -11.25 -9.66 -10.47
C VAL A 52 -12.77 -9.65 -10.31
N PHE A 53 -13.49 -10.38 -11.18
CA PHE A 53 -14.94 -10.48 -11.18
C PHE A 53 -15.36 -11.79 -11.85
N GLU A 54 -16.33 -12.46 -11.23
CA GLU A 54 -16.94 -13.68 -11.74
C GLU A 54 -18.45 -13.44 -11.89
N ALA A 55 -19.03 -13.69 -13.07
CA ALA A 55 -20.43 -13.35 -13.34
C ALA A 55 -21.44 -14.02 -12.39
N SER A 56 -21.15 -15.24 -11.95
CA SER A 56 -22.00 -16.03 -11.05
C SER A 56 -21.81 -15.71 -9.56
N ARG A 57 -20.65 -15.14 -9.18
CA ARG A 57 -20.26 -14.97 -7.77
C ARG A 57 -19.89 -13.52 -7.39
N GLY A 58 -19.85 -12.62 -8.35
CA GLY A 58 -19.45 -11.24 -8.17
C GLY A 58 -17.94 -11.08 -7.94
N LEU A 59 -17.56 -10.20 -7.01
CA LEU A 59 -16.15 -9.97 -6.67
C LEU A 59 -15.61 -11.12 -5.81
N PRO A 60 -14.57 -11.86 -6.25
CA PRO A 60 -13.95 -12.89 -5.42
C PRO A 60 -13.27 -12.27 -4.20
N ALA A 61 -12.86 -13.11 -3.24
CA ALA A 61 -12.08 -12.64 -2.09
C ALA A 61 -10.78 -11.92 -2.54
N PRO A 62 -10.27 -10.95 -1.75
CA PRO A 62 -8.97 -10.34 -2.00
C PRO A 62 -7.85 -11.38 -2.09
N TRP A 63 -7.01 -11.27 -3.11
CA TRP A 63 -5.82 -12.08 -3.26
C TRP A 63 -4.73 -11.60 -2.29
N ARG A 64 -3.87 -12.52 -1.85
CA ARG A 64 -2.73 -12.15 -1.00
C ARG A 64 -1.66 -11.42 -1.80
N ALA A 65 -1.10 -10.36 -1.26
CA ALA A 65 0.07 -9.68 -1.80
C ALA A 65 0.92 -9.15 -0.66
N ALA A 66 2.25 -9.13 -0.80
CA ALA A 66 3.14 -8.78 0.32
C ALA A 66 2.84 -7.38 0.88
N TRP A 67 2.54 -6.42 0.01
CA TRP A 67 2.25 -5.05 0.42
C TRP A 67 0.86 -4.89 1.02
N SER A 68 -0.19 -5.52 0.48
CA SER A 68 -1.52 -5.46 1.10
C SER A 68 -1.51 -6.17 2.46
N ASP A 69 -0.85 -7.32 2.57
CA ASP A 69 -0.64 -8.03 3.83
C ASP A 69 0.12 -7.17 4.85
N HIS A 70 1.15 -6.44 4.42
CA HIS A 70 1.91 -5.54 5.29
C HIS A 70 1.02 -4.43 5.86
N TYR A 71 0.30 -3.70 5.00
CA TYR A 71 -0.53 -2.57 5.43
C TYR A 71 -1.82 -3.00 6.15
N ALA A 72 -2.26 -4.25 5.99
CA ALA A 72 -3.30 -4.82 6.84
C ALA A 72 -2.83 -4.97 8.30
N ARG A 73 -1.55 -5.30 8.52
CA ARG A 73 -0.95 -5.41 9.87
C ARG A 73 -0.42 -4.09 10.42
N ALA A 74 0.10 -3.24 9.54
CA ALA A 74 0.69 -1.94 9.85
C ALA A 74 0.00 -0.84 9.03
N PRO A 75 -1.27 -0.53 9.33
CA PRO A 75 -2.01 0.50 8.60
C PRO A 75 -1.36 1.87 8.81
N ARG A 76 -1.42 2.71 7.78
CA ARG A 76 -0.84 4.04 7.81
C ARG A 76 -1.89 5.07 7.43
N ALA A 77 -2.01 6.12 8.23
CA ALA A 77 -2.87 7.25 7.91
C ALA A 77 -2.26 8.06 6.75
N PRO A 78 -3.06 8.60 5.80
CA PRO A 78 -2.54 9.47 4.75
C PRO A 78 -1.80 10.72 5.27
N SER A 79 -2.14 11.16 6.49
CA SER A 79 -1.47 12.26 7.19
C SER A 79 -0.11 11.88 7.79
N ASP A 80 0.18 10.58 7.91
CA ASP A 80 1.48 10.11 8.36
C ASP A 80 2.47 10.16 7.20
N THR A 81 3.41 11.10 7.26
CA THR A 81 4.43 11.32 6.22
C THR A 81 5.82 10.82 6.64
N ARG A 82 5.94 10.11 7.77
CA ARG A 82 7.22 9.53 8.25
C ARG A 82 7.79 8.56 7.21
N PRO A 83 9.06 8.63 6.84
CA PRO A 83 9.67 7.56 6.04
C PRO A 83 9.58 6.23 6.79
N ALA A 84 9.38 5.12 6.06
CA ALA A 84 9.39 3.80 6.67
C ALA A 84 10.79 3.48 7.25
N PRO A 85 10.91 2.70 8.33
CA PRO A 85 12.19 2.46 9.02
C PRO A 85 13.31 1.97 8.08
N TRP A 86 13.01 1.02 7.20
CA TRP A 86 13.97 0.49 6.22
C TRP A 86 14.40 1.53 5.17
N VAL A 87 13.60 2.57 4.91
CA VAL A 87 13.99 3.69 4.05
C VAL A 87 14.96 4.61 4.80
N VAL A 88 14.75 4.82 6.10
CA VAL A 88 15.67 5.62 6.93
C VAL A 88 17.06 4.99 6.96
N GLU A 89 17.12 3.67 7.15
CA GLU A 89 18.36 2.90 7.16
C GLU A 89 19.09 2.97 5.80
N HIS A 90 18.35 2.93 4.69
CA HIS A 90 18.93 2.88 3.35
C HIS A 90 19.40 4.23 2.81
N VAL A 91 18.68 5.33 3.08
CA VAL A 91 18.92 6.65 2.45
C VAL A 91 19.85 7.54 3.29
N GLY A 92 20.10 7.19 4.55
CA GLY A 92 20.94 7.98 5.46
C GLY A 92 20.23 9.20 6.07
N GLY A 93 20.87 9.81 7.09
CA GLY A 93 20.22 10.70 8.06
C GLY A 93 19.64 12.01 7.50
N ALA A 94 20.29 12.67 6.54
CA ALA A 94 19.91 14.02 6.11
C ALA A 94 18.57 14.08 5.35
N ALA A 95 18.26 13.08 4.50
CA ALA A 95 16.97 13.00 3.81
C ALA A 95 15.83 12.61 4.76
N CYS A 96 16.11 11.73 5.72
CA CYS A 96 15.15 11.33 6.75
C CYS A 96 14.78 12.50 7.67
N GLN A 97 15.77 13.31 8.09
CA GLN A 97 15.56 14.47 8.94
C GLN A 97 14.62 15.50 8.32
N HIS A 98 14.73 15.78 7.01
CA HIS A 98 13.81 16.68 6.30
C HIS A 98 12.36 16.17 6.31
N ALA A 99 12.14 14.87 6.08
CA ALA A 99 10.82 14.27 6.09
C ALA A 99 10.17 14.30 7.49
N LEU A 100 10.98 14.05 8.53
CA LEU A 100 10.56 14.14 9.94
C LEU A 100 10.20 15.58 10.33
N ALA A 101 11.03 16.56 9.93
CA ALA A 101 10.77 17.98 10.19
C ALA A 101 9.48 18.47 9.50
N ALA A 102 9.25 18.06 8.25
CA ALA A 102 8.03 18.39 7.51
C ALA A 102 6.76 17.83 8.18
N GLN A 103 6.84 16.64 8.77
CA GLN A 103 5.71 16.06 9.52
C GLN A 103 5.43 16.81 10.81
N ALA A 104 6.47 17.15 11.58
CA ALA A 104 6.32 17.93 12.80
C ALA A 104 5.67 19.29 12.53
N ALA A 105 6.10 19.98 11.47
CA ALA A 105 5.50 21.26 11.05
C ALA A 105 4.01 21.14 10.69
N ARG A 106 3.60 20.06 10.02
CA ARG A 106 2.19 19.80 9.69
C ARG A 106 1.35 19.48 10.91
N ALA A 107 1.87 18.72 11.87
CA ALA A 107 1.19 18.42 13.13
C ALA A 107 0.95 19.68 13.97
N THR A 108 1.93 20.59 14.02
CA THR A 108 1.80 21.90 14.70
C THR A 108 0.76 22.79 14.01
N ARG A 109 0.74 22.83 12.68
CA ARG A 109 -0.23 23.63 11.92
C ARG A 109 -1.67 23.09 12.03
N ALA A 110 -1.85 21.77 12.10
CA ALA A 110 -3.16 21.15 12.34
C ALA A 110 -3.72 21.47 13.75
N ARG A 111 -2.85 21.66 14.75
CA ARG A 111 -3.24 22.10 16.10
C ARG A 111 -3.58 23.59 16.20
N ALA A 112 -3.11 24.41 15.26
CA ALA A 112 -3.22 25.87 15.32
C ALA A 112 -4.47 26.46 14.62
N ILE A 113 -5.37 25.63 14.07
CA ILE A 113 -6.64 26.06 13.49
C ILE A 113 -7.76 25.73 14.48
N PRO A 114 -8.28 26.69 15.27
CA PRO A 114 -9.48 26.47 16.06
C PRO A 114 -10.68 26.41 15.09
N GLY A 115 -11.41 25.29 15.05
CA GLY A 115 -12.72 25.21 14.39
C GLY A 115 -12.86 24.26 13.19
N LEU A 116 -11.82 23.53 12.79
CA LEU A 116 -11.93 22.44 11.80
C LEU A 116 -11.61 21.11 12.46
N GLY A 117 -12.58 20.57 13.20
CA GLY A 117 -12.56 19.17 13.59
C GLY A 117 -12.61 18.25 12.37
N PRO A 118 -12.12 17.01 12.46
CA PRO A 118 -12.26 16.06 11.36
C PRO A 118 -13.75 15.83 11.08
N VAL A 119 -14.20 16.20 9.88
CA VAL A 119 -15.49 15.76 9.34
C VAL A 119 -15.33 14.29 8.91
N TRP A 120 -15.25 13.42 9.90
CA TRP A 120 -15.47 11.99 9.74
C TRP A 120 -16.69 11.66 10.61
N LYS A 121 -17.87 11.59 9.98
CA LYS A 121 -19.03 10.98 10.63
C LYS A 121 -18.90 9.47 10.43
N PRO A 122 -18.85 8.64 11.49
CA PRO A 122 -19.04 7.21 11.32
C PRO A 122 -20.48 6.98 10.84
N VAL A 123 -20.63 6.23 9.74
CA VAL A 123 -21.93 5.74 9.31
C VAL A 123 -22.31 4.60 10.26
N GLN A 124 -23.50 4.71 10.85
CA GLN A 124 -24.13 3.71 11.72
C GLN A 124 -24.44 2.42 10.96
#